data_AF-A0A0S4L4T1-F1
#
_entry.id   AF-A0A0S4L4T1-F1
#
_cell.length_a   1.000
_cell.length_b   1.000
_cell.length_c   1.000
_cell.angle_alpha   90.00
_cell.angle_beta   90.00
_cell.angle_gamma   90.00
#
_symmetry.space_group_name_H-M   'P 1'
#
loop_
_entity.id
_entity.type
_entity.pdbx_description
1 polymer ?
#
loop_
_entity_poly.entity_id
_entity_poly.type
_entity_poly.pdbx_seq_one_letter_code
_entity_poly.pdbx_strand_id
1 'polypeptide(L)'
;MTAGARNSAPASFAHFVHQYFLCLLIGLAMISTLLDASVFAQTAIDPTGRSGQPPGPLKEEFQRAQPSPRPVLPPLPPAPPEEDMRKELGVLQVFVREVRVIGNTAFSNIEIDEVTAPFKNRTVMTEDLERLRLALTLLYINRGYLTSGAIIPDQDVIDGGRDGSNHRGEADKDQY
;
A
#
# COMPACT_ATOMS: atom_id res chain seq x y z
N MET A 1 -110.16 2.29 8.51
CA MET A 1 -109.47 1.95 9.77
C MET A 1 -108.21 1.16 9.42
N THR A 2 -107.04 1.83 9.43
CA THR A 2 -105.91 1.60 10.36
C THR A 2 -105.16 0.28 10.12
N ALA A 3 -103.83 0.15 10.13
CA ALA A 3 -102.68 1.05 10.22
C ALA A 3 -101.43 0.13 10.18
N GLY A 4 -100.29 0.68 9.76
CA GLY A 4 -98.99 0.29 10.35
C GLY A 4 -98.17 -0.78 9.64
N ALA A 5 -97.63 -0.47 8.47
CA ALA A 5 -96.40 -1.09 8.00
C ALA A 5 -95.23 -0.64 8.90
N ARG A 6 -94.69 -1.53 9.73
CA ARG A 6 -93.42 -1.32 10.45
C ARG A 6 -92.34 -2.18 9.80
N ASN A 7 -91.51 -1.54 8.98
CA ASN A 7 -90.28 -2.12 8.46
C ASN A 7 -89.27 -2.23 9.61
N SER A 8 -89.01 -3.44 10.10
CA SER A 8 -87.84 -3.75 10.91
C SER A 8 -86.66 -4.01 9.98
N ALA A 9 -85.77 -3.02 9.83
CA ALA A 9 -84.47 -3.22 9.21
C ALA A 9 -83.65 -4.23 10.04
N PRO A 10 -82.90 -5.15 9.41
CA PRO A 10 -82.18 -6.18 10.14
C PRO A 10 -80.99 -5.55 10.87
N ALA A 11 -80.97 -5.62 12.20
CA ALA A 11 -79.87 -5.17 13.06
C ALA A 11 -78.49 -5.72 12.63
N SER A 12 -78.46 -6.83 11.88
CA SER A 12 -77.26 -7.42 11.28
C SER A 12 -76.55 -6.53 10.26
N PHE A 13 -77.26 -5.67 9.51
CA PHE A 13 -76.66 -4.80 8.50
C PHE A 13 -75.86 -3.65 9.13
N ALA A 14 -76.35 -3.10 10.25
CA ALA A 14 -75.65 -2.04 10.98
C ALA A 14 -74.36 -2.54 11.65
N HIS A 15 -74.36 -3.75 12.21
CA HIS A 15 -73.14 -4.38 12.74
C HIS A 15 -72.12 -4.71 11.66
N PHE A 16 -72.58 -5.15 10.47
CA PHE A 16 -71.70 -5.45 9.35
C PHE A 16 -71.03 -4.18 8.78
N VAL A 17 -71.78 -3.09 8.65
CA VAL A 17 -71.26 -1.78 8.21
C VAL A 17 -70.33 -1.17 9.27
N HIS A 18 -70.66 -1.31 10.56
CA HIS A 18 -69.80 -0.83 11.65
C HIS A 18 -68.49 -1.63 11.76
N GLN A 19 -68.54 -2.95 11.58
CA GLN A 19 -67.36 -3.82 11.56
C GLN A 19 -66.46 -3.51 10.34
N TYR A 20 -67.04 -3.26 9.16
CA TYR A 20 -66.27 -2.84 7.98
C TYR A 20 -65.64 -1.46 8.17
N PHE A 21 -66.36 -0.51 8.77
CA PHE A 21 -65.84 0.82 9.06
C PHE A 21 -64.70 0.81 10.09
N LEU A 22 -64.81 -0.05 11.11
CA LEU A 22 -63.78 -0.23 12.13
C LEU A 22 -62.52 -0.93 11.56
N CYS A 23 -62.69 -1.95 10.73
CA CYS A 23 -61.58 -2.58 9.99
C CYS A 23 -60.90 -1.63 9.01
N LEU A 24 -61.66 -0.75 8.34
CA LEU A 24 -61.12 0.25 7.43
C LEU A 24 -60.31 1.32 8.18
N LEU A 25 -60.80 1.79 9.35
CA LEU A 25 -60.05 2.73 10.20
C LEU A 25 -58.76 2.13 10.76
N ILE A 26 -58.79 0.87 11.21
CA ILE A 26 -57.59 0.17 11.70
C ILE A 26 -56.61 -0.08 10.54
N GLY A 27 -57.10 -0.47 9.37
CA GLY A 27 -56.28 -0.64 8.17
C GLY A 27 -55.60 0.66 7.73
N LEU A 28 -56.33 1.78 7.74
CA LEU A 28 -55.78 3.10 7.40
C LEU A 28 -54.78 3.59 8.45
N ALA A 29 -55.02 3.34 9.75
CA ALA A 29 -54.06 3.63 10.81
C ALA A 29 -52.77 2.79 10.70
N MET A 30 -52.89 1.51 10.32
CA MET A 30 -51.75 0.62 10.08
C MET A 30 -50.97 0.98 8.81
N ILE A 31 -51.63 1.54 7.79
CA ILE A 31 -50.96 2.03 6.58
C ILE A 31 -50.21 3.33 6.87
N SER A 32 -50.78 4.24 7.68
CA SER A 32 -50.13 5.51 8.05
C SER A 32 -48.84 5.31 8.85
N THR A 33 -48.73 4.27 9.69
CA THR A 33 -47.52 3.99 10.48
C THR A 33 -46.37 3.38 9.67
N LEU A 34 -46.60 2.94 8.43
CA LEU A 34 -45.55 2.38 7.56
C LEU A 34 -44.80 3.44 6.74
N LEU A 35 -45.26 4.70 6.69
CA LEU A 35 -44.58 5.76 5.93
C LEU A 35 -43.53 6.55 6.73
N ASP A 36 -43.39 6.33 8.04
CA ASP A 36 -42.46 7.08 8.90
C ASP A 36 -41.06 6.46 9.04
N ALA A 37 -40.59 5.70 8.05
CA ALA A 37 -39.19 5.29 7.97
C ALA A 37 -38.32 6.46 7.43
N SER A 38 -38.31 7.58 8.14
CA SER A 38 -37.43 8.71 7.83
C SER A 38 -35.99 8.36 8.21
N VAL A 39 -35.21 8.13 7.16
CA VAL A 39 -33.74 8.07 7.10
C VAL A 39 -33.11 9.21 7.91
N PHE A 40 -32.62 8.91 9.11
CA PHE A 40 -31.75 9.82 9.85
C PHE A 40 -30.29 9.39 9.73
N ALA A 41 -29.46 10.36 9.33
CA ALA A 41 -28.01 10.43 9.45
C ALA A 41 -27.15 9.58 8.50
N GLN A 42 -27.15 9.92 7.21
CA GLN A 42 -25.92 9.79 6.42
C GLN A 42 -25.05 11.03 6.67
N THR A 43 -24.07 10.93 7.56
CA THR A 43 -22.99 11.90 7.60
C THR A 43 -22.18 11.76 6.32
N ALA A 44 -22.20 12.78 5.47
CA ALA A 44 -21.34 12.86 4.30
C ALA A 44 -19.89 12.99 4.78
N ILE A 45 -19.21 11.86 4.96
CA ILE A 45 -17.76 11.83 5.19
C ILE A 45 -17.10 12.03 3.83
N ASP A 46 -16.36 13.12 3.67
CA ASP A 46 -15.48 13.31 2.51
C ASP A 46 -14.36 12.26 2.58
N PRO A 47 -14.28 11.28 1.65
CA PRO A 47 -13.29 10.22 1.68
C PRO A 47 -11.85 10.73 1.51
N THR A 48 -11.67 12.00 1.12
CA THR A 48 -10.36 12.64 1.04
C THR A 48 -9.87 13.22 2.37
N GLY A 49 -10.68 13.18 3.43
CA GLY A 49 -10.34 13.71 4.74
C GLY A 49 -10.18 15.24 4.78
N ARG A 50 -10.63 15.93 3.73
CA ARG A 50 -10.60 17.39 3.69
C ARG A 50 -11.75 17.95 4.53
N SER A 51 -11.42 18.88 5.41
CA SER A 51 -12.42 19.80 5.93
C SER A 51 -12.92 20.60 4.73
N GLY A 52 -14.20 20.49 4.37
CA GLY A 52 -14.82 21.20 3.23
C GLY A 52 -14.83 22.73 3.38
N GLN A 53 -14.05 23.27 4.31
CA GLN A 53 -13.89 24.69 4.54
C GLN A 53 -12.75 25.22 3.66
N PRO A 54 -13.00 26.27 2.86
CA PRO A 54 -11.95 26.86 2.04
C PRO A 54 -10.80 27.34 2.93
N PRO A 55 -9.54 27.24 2.46
CA PRO A 55 -8.39 27.77 3.19
C PRO A 55 -8.67 29.23 3.57
N GLY A 56 -8.42 29.57 4.84
CA GLY A 56 -8.56 30.96 5.29
C GLY A 56 -7.68 31.89 4.44
N PRO A 57 -8.03 33.19 4.33
CA PRO A 57 -7.20 34.14 3.61
C PRO A 57 -5.78 34.11 4.17
N LEU A 58 -4.79 33.90 3.29
CA LEU A 58 -3.37 33.92 3.62
C LEU A 58 -3.04 35.29 4.24
N LYS A 59 -2.95 35.36 5.57
CA LYS A 59 -2.31 36.47 6.27
C LYS A 59 -0.82 36.19 6.19
N GLU A 60 -0.07 37.17 5.68
CA GLU A 60 1.37 37.15 5.40
C GLU A 60 1.78 36.47 4.08
N GLU A 61 2.10 37.34 3.12
CA GLU A 61 3.00 37.01 2.03
C GLU A 61 4.38 36.70 2.64
N PHE A 62 4.83 35.45 2.48
CA PHE A 62 6.15 35.01 2.94
C PHE A 62 7.23 35.94 2.35
N GLN A 63 7.81 36.80 3.17
CA GLN A 63 8.96 37.60 2.76
C GLN A 63 10.12 36.64 2.46
N ARG A 64 10.53 36.55 1.19
CA ARG A 64 11.73 35.81 0.82
C ARG A 64 12.92 36.42 1.54
N ALA A 65 13.60 35.61 2.36
CA ALA A 65 14.88 35.99 2.95
C ALA A 65 15.84 36.39 1.81
N GLN A 66 16.44 37.57 1.92
CA GLN A 66 17.49 37.97 0.99
C GLN A 66 18.67 37.00 1.14
N PRO A 67 19.30 36.58 0.03
CA PRO A 67 20.43 35.66 0.09
C PRO A 67 21.56 36.32 0.89
N SER A 68 21.97 35.68 1.99
CA SER A 68 23.18 36.05 2.69
C SER A 68 24.41 35.85 1.77
N PRO A 69 25.46 36.69 1.91
CA PRO A 69 26.70 36.49 1.17
C PRO A 69 27.23 35.06 1.40
N ARG A 70 27.41 34.30 0.31
CA ARG A 70 27.92 32.93 0.39
C ARG A 70 29.42 32.98 0.71
N PRO A 71 29.89 32.26 1.75
CA PRO A 71 31.31 32.03 1.94
C PRO A 71 31.89 31.34 0.70
N VAL A 72 33.03 31.81 0.21
CA VAL A 72 33.75 31.13 -0.87
C VAL A 72 34.49 29.95 -0.27
N LEU A 73 34.19 28.74 -0.76
CA LEU A 73 34.89 27.52 -0.34
C LEU A 73 36.31 27.50 -0.94
N PRO A 74 37.32 27.00 -0.20
CA PRO A 74 38.63 26.75 -0.77
C PRO A 74 38.56 25.69 -1.89
N PRO A 75 39.52 25.67 -2.82
CA PRO A 75 39.58 24.66 -3.87
C PRO A 75 39.70 23.26 -3.26
N LEU A 76 38.87 22.33 -3.73
CA LEU A 76 38.94 20.94 -3.30
C LEU A 76 40.25 20.32 -3.83
N PRO A 77 41.02 19.58 -3.01
CA PRO A 77 42.16 18.84 -3.51
C PRO A 77 41.73 17.80 -4.57
N PRO A 78 42.64 17.39 -5.47
CA PRO A 78 42.34 16.34 -6.44
C PRO A 78 41.90 15.07 -5.72
N ALA A 79 40.76 14.50 -6.12
CA ALA A 79 40.35 13.20 -5.62
C ALA A 79 41.38 12.14 -6.04
N PRO A 80 41.73 11.19 -5.15
CA PRO A 80 42.54 10.03 -5.53
C PRO A 80 41.88 9.27 -6.70
N PRO A 81 42.66 8.58 -7.55
CA PRO A 81 42.11 7.67 -8.54
C PRO A 81 41.20 6.62 -7.88
N GLU A 82 40.03 6.35 -8.47
CA GLU A 82 39.06 5.41 -7.87
C GLU A 82 39.63 4.00 -7.67
N GLU A 83 40.61 3.59 -8.48
CA GLU A 83 41.26 2.28 -8.35
C GLU A 83 42.06 2.13 -7.05
N ASP A 84 42.69 3.21 -6.59
CA ASP A 84 43.51 3.19 -5.36
C ASP A 84 42.61 3.14 -4.12
N MET A 85 41.50 3.88 -4.12
CA MET A 85 40.49 3.81 -3.06
C MET A 85 39.86 2.41 -2.93
N ARG A 86 39.61 1.72 -4.06
CA ARG A 86 39.00 0.37 -4.07
C ARG A 86 39.91 -0.70 -3.47
N LYS A 87 41.24 -0.53 -3.55
CA LYS A 87 42.21 -1.48 -2.96
C LYS A 87 42.35 -1.33 -1.45
N GLU A 88 42.23 -0.12 -0.91
CA GLU A 88 42.43 0.14 0.53
C GLU A 88 41.22 -0.24 1.39
N LEU A 89 39.99 -0.22 0.84
CA LEU A 89 38.76 -0.35 1.64
C LEU A 89 38.37 -1.79 2.02
N GLY A 90 39.20 -2.82 1.74
CA GLY A 90 38.86 -4.20 2.10
C GLY A 90 37.50 -4.64 1.52
N VAL A 91 37.19 -4.18 0.31
CA VAL A 91 35.87 -4.33 -0.31
C VAL A 91 35.63 -5.81 -0.63
N LEU A 92 34.51 -6.36 -0.14
CA LEU A 92 34.10 -7.73 -0.43
C LEU A 92 33.99 -7.93 -1.94
N GLN A 93 34.73 -8.93 -2.46
CA GLN A 93 34.72 -9.29 -3.87
C GLN A 93 34.01 -10.62 -4.03
N VAL A 94 32.96 -10.67 -4.85
CA VAL A 94 32.19 -11.89 -5.09
C VAL A 94 32.17 -12.19 -6.57
N PHE A 95 32.41 -13.46 -6.94
CA PHE A 95 32.22 -13.89 -8.31
C PHE A 95 30.75 -14.29 -8.54
N VAL A 96 30.03 -13.50 -9.36
CA VAL A 96 28.62 -13.75 -9.67
C VAL A 96 28.54 -14.62 -10.93
N ARG A 97 28.04 -15.86 -10.76
CA ARG A 97 27.74 -16.77 -11.88
C ARG A 97 26.42 -16.42 -12.55
N GLU A 98 25.38 -16.24 -11.74
CA GLU A 98 24.01 -16.03 -12.20
C GLU A 98 23.32 -15.05 -11.25
N VAL A 99 22.38 -14.28 -11.78
CA VAL A 99 21.46 -13.45 -11.01
C VAL A 99 20.06 -13.98 -11.27
N ARG A 100 19.35 -14.36 -10.20
CA ARG A 100 17.98 -14.87 -10.26
C ARG A 100 17.05 -13.94 -9.49
N VAL A 101 16.07 -13.38 -10.17
CA VAL A 101 15.05 -12.54 -9.54
C VAL A 101 13.84 -13.41 -9.19
N ILE A 102 13.55 -13.52 -7.90
CA ILE A 102 12.44 -14.33 -7.36
C ILE A 102 11.28 -13.41 -7.01
N GLY A 103 10.05 -13.85 -7.25
CA GLY A 103 8.84 -13.08 -6.94
C GLY A 103 8.46 -12.00 -7.96
N ASN A 104 9.21 -11.87 -9.06
CA ASN A 104 8.82 -11.03 -10.17
C ASN A 104 7.63 -11.64 -10.93
N THR A 105 6.53 -10.89 -11.03
CA THR A 105 5.35 -11.20 -11.86
C THR A 105 5.05 -10.11 -12.89
N ALA A 106 5.74 -8.97 -12.82
CA ALA A 106 5.45 -7.78 -13.61
C ALA A 106 6.26 -7.71 -14.92
N PHE A 107 7.45 -8.30 -14.94
CA PHE A 107 8.38 -8.25 -16.07
C PHE A 107 8.67 -9.63 -16.63
N SER A 108 8.97 -9.68 -17.93
CA SER A 108 9.48 -10.90 -18.55
C SER A 108 10.91 -11.20 -18.10
N ASN A 109 11.34 -12.46 -18.24
CA ASN A 109 12.73 -12.83 -17.97
C ASN A 109 13.72 -12.08 -18.87
N ILE A 110 13.32 -11.74 -20.10
CA ILE A 110 14.16 -10.98 -21.04
C ILE A 110 14.45 -9.58 -20.49
N GLU A 111 13.43 -8.85 -20.03
CA GLU A 111 13.59 -7.51 -19.46
C GLU A 111 14.46 -7.52 -18.19
N ILE A 112 14.32 -8.54 -17.35
CA ILE A 112 15.16 -8.72 -16.17
C ILE A 112 16.60 -9.07 -16.57
N ASP A 113 16.77 -9.92 -17.59
CA ASP A 113 18.08 -10.31 -18.09
C ASP A 113 18.84 -9.13 -18.70
N GLU A 114 18.17 -8.22 -19.39
CA GLU A 114 18.79 -6.99 -19.91
C GLU A 114 19.39 -6.13 -18.78
N VAL A 115 18.68 -5.99 -17.66
CA VAL A 115 19.15 -5.21 -16.50
C VAL A 115 20.26 -5.94 -15.73
N THR A 116 20.19 -7.27 -15.65
CA THR A 116 21.11 -8.07 -14.84
C THR A 116 22.36 -8.52 -15.60
N ALA A 117 22.34 -8.55 -16.93
CA ALA A 117 23.44 -9.00 -17.79
C ALA A 117 24.81 -8.38 -17.46
N PRO A 118 24.93 -7.06 -17.17
CA PRO A 118 26.22 -6.43 -16.88
C PRO A 118 26.91 -6.94 -15.61
N PHE A 119 26.20 -7.69 -14.75
CA PHE A 119 26.66 -8.17 -13.46
C PHE A 119 26.91 -9.68 -13.43
N LYS A 120 26.58 -10.41 -14.50
CA LYS A 120 26.78 -11.86 -14.60
C LYS A 120 28.20 -12.20 -15.07
N ASN A 121 28.69 -13.38 -14.69
CA ASN A 121 29.97 -13.95 -15.09
C ASN A 121 31.20 -13.05 -14.85
N ARG A 122 31.18 -12.28 -13.75
CA ARG A 122 32.29 -11.42 -13.36
C ARG A 122 32.42 -11.33 -11.86
N THR A 123 33.58 -10.85 -11.42
CA THR A 123 33.76 -10.39 -10.05
C THR A 123 33.05 -9.04 -9.90
N VAL A 124 32.20 -8.95 -8.88
CA VAL A 124 31.47 -7.74 -8.49
C VAL A 124 31.85 -7.36 -7.07
N MET A 125 31.88 -6.06 -6.82
CA MET A 125 32.11 -5.51 -5.48
C MET A 125 30.78 -5.24 -4.78
N THR A 126 30.80 -4.90 -3.49
CA THR A 126 29.63 -4.43 -2.74
C THR A 126 28.88 -3.31 -3.47
N GLU A 127 29.59 -2.34 -4.06
CA GLU A 127 28.95 -1.23 -4.78
C GLU A 127 28.26 -1.70 -6.06
N ASP A 128 28.77 -2.74 -6.71
CA ASP A 128 28.14 -3.31 -7.90
C ASP A 128 26.85 -4.06 -7.55
N LEU A 129 26.81 -4.74 -6.40
CA LEU A 129 25.58 -5.35 -5.87
C LEU A 129 24.51 -4.29 -5.57
N GLU A 130 24.91 -3.17 -4.96
CA GLU A 130 24.00 -2.05 -4.73
C GLU A 130 23.50 -1.41 -6.05
N ARG A 131 24.39 -1.28 -7.05
CA ARG A 131 23.98 -0.83 -8.39
C ARG A 131 22.97 -1.78 -9.03
N LEU A 132 23.18 -3.09 -8.91
CA LEU A 132 22.25 -4.10 -9.40
C LEU A 132 20.88 -3.98 -8.72
N ARG A 133 20.86 -3.89 -7.39
CA ARG A 133 19.62 -3.69 -6.60
C ARG A 133 18.88 -2.42 -7.01
N LEU A 134 19.62 -1.33 -7.20
CA LEU A 134 19.06 -0.06 -7.64
C LEU A 134 18.51 -0.14 -9.07
N ALA A 135 19.25 -0.75 -10.00
CA ALA A 135 18.83 -0.90 -11.39
C ALA A 135 17.52 -1.70 -11.51
N LEU A 136 17.40 -2.80 -10.76
CA LEU A 136 16.15 -3.56 -10.66
C LEU A 136 15.03 -2.71 -10.04
N THR A 137 15.30 -1.97 -8.97
CA THR A 137 14.29 -1.08 -8.36
C THR A 137 13.80 0.00 -9.34
N LEU A 138 14.72 0.61 -10.09
CA LEU A 138 14.39 1.62 -11.10
C LEU A 138 13.60 1.04 -12.27
N LEU A 139 13.84 -0.22 -12.67
CA LEU A 139 13.00 -0.90 -13.66
C LEU A 139 11.52 -0.89 -13.24
N TYR A 140 11.24 -1.21 -11.97
CA TYR A 140 9.87 -1.18 -11.42
C TYR A 140 9.31 0.24 -11.35
N ILE A 141 10.07 1.17 -10.77
CA ILE A 141 9.63 2.57 -10.59
C ILE A 141 9.31 3.21 -11.94
N ASN A 142 10.19 3.06 -12.93
CA ASN A 142 10.03 3.66 -14.26
C ASN A 142 8.82 3.11 -15.02
N ARG A 143 8.24 1.99 -14.57
CA ARG A 143 7.08 1.33 -15.16
C ARG A 143 5.82 1.49 -14.31
N GLY A 144 5.86 2.36 -13.29
CA GLY A 144 4.70 2.72 -12.46
C GLY A 144 4.57 1.95 -11.15
N TYR A 145 5.48 1.02 -10.85
CA TYR A 145 5.46 0.23 -9.61
C TYR A 145 6.23 0.93 -8.50
N LEU A 146 5.71 2.07 -8.01
CA LEU A 146 6.42 2.95 -7.07
C LEU A 146 6.69 2.32 -5.70
N THR A 147 5.81 1.44 -5.23
CA THR A 147 5.94 0.74 -3.95
C THR A 147 6.71 -0.59 -4.06
N SER A 148 7.28 -0.87 -5.23
CA SER A 148 8.09 -2.06 -5.47
C SER A 148 9.58 -1.76 -5.38
N GLY A 149 10.38 -2.75 -4.98
CA GLY A 149 11.82 -2.64 -4.89
C GLY A 149 12.50 -4.00 -4.83
N ALA A 150 13.78 -4.02 -5.18
CA ALA A 150 14.61 -5.22 -5.09
C ALA A 150 15.38 -5.25 -3.76
N ILE A 151 15.51 -6.45 -3.19
CA ILE A 151 16.32 -6.73 -1.99
C ILE A 151 17.27 -7.87 -2.33
N ILE A 152 18.51 -7.77 -1.85
CA ILE A 152 19.49 -8.84 -1.92
C ILE A 152 19.48 -9.53 -0.55
N PRO A 153 19.09 -10.81 -0.45
CA PRO A 153 19.06 -11.53 0.82
C PRO A 153 20.48 -11.92 1.27
N ASP A 154 20.62 -12.18 2.57
CA ASP A 154 21.85 -12.74 3.13
C ASP A 154 22.09 -14.14 2.53
N GLN A 155 23.33 -14.39 2.10
CA GLN A 155 23.74 -15.67 1.54
C GLN A 155 25.20 -15.96 1.86
N ASP A 156 25.53 -17.24 2.05
CA ASP A 156 26.90 -17.66 2.26
C ASP A 156 27.72 -17.46 0.97
N VAL A 157 28.69 -16.56 1.02
CA VAL A 157 29.68 -16.39 -0.03
C VAL A 157 30.78 -17.41 0.22
N ILE A 158 30.72 -18.54 -0.48
CA ILE A 158 31.83 -19.49 -0.52
C ILE A 158 32.92 -18.82 -1.35
N ASP A 159 33.85 -18.13 -0.66
CA ASP A 159 34.99 -17.51 -1.29
C ASP A 159 35.80 -18.61 -1.99
N GLY A 160 35.81 -18.56 -3.32
CA GLY A 160 36.61 -19.47 -4.14
C GLY A 160 38.12 -19.24 -4.00
N GLY A 161 38.54 -18.29 -3.16
CA GLY A 161 39.93 -17.96 -2.92
C GLY A 161 40.29 -17.91 -1.43
N ARG A 162 40.72 -19.06 -0.90
CA ARG A 162 41.43 -19.27 0.38
C ARG A 162 40.52 -19.53 1.61
N ASP A 163 40.02 -20.75 1.71
CA ASP A 163 40.18 -21.46 2.98
C ASP A 163 40.28 -22.97 2.79
N GLY A 164 41.53 -23.45 2.81
CA GLY A 164 41.89 -24.86 2.96
C GLY A 164 42.17 -25.22 4.42
N SER A 165 41.49 -24.59 5.39
CA SER A 165 41.63 -24.93 6.81
C SER A 165 40.39 -25.65 7.36
N ASN A 166 40.43 -26.96 7.21
CA ASN A 166 40.36 -27.87 8.35
C ASN A 166 39.13 -27.73 9.28
N HIS A 167 37.96 -28.12 8.79
CA HIS A 167 36.93 -28.70 9.66
C HIS A 167 37.11 -30.21 9.73
N ARG A 168 38.18 -30.63 10.42
CA ARG A 168 38.28 -31.98 10.98
C ARG A 168 37.35 -32.01 12.19
N GLY A 169 36.27 -32.77 12.10
CA GLY A 169 35.33 -32.97 13.19
C GLY A 169 36.06 -33.53 14.42
N GLU A 170 36.04 -32.76 15.50
CA GLU A 170 36.31 -33.25 16.84
C GLU A 170 35.01 -33.93 17.32
N ALA A 171 34.89 -35.20 16.98
CA ALA A 171 33.98 -36.10 17.69
C ALA A 171 34.71 -36.60 18.92
N ASP A 172 34.50 -35.93 20.05
CA ASP A 172 34.68 -36.55 21.35
C ASP A 172 33.75 -35.89 22.36
N LYS A 173 32.72 -36.63 22.78
CA LYS A 173 32.20 -36.68 24.16
C LYS A 173 31.42 -37.98 24.32
N ASP A 174 32.15 -39.08 24.46
CA ASP A 174 31.73 -40.15 25.37
C ASP A 174 32.26 -39.81 26.78
N GLN A 175 31.48 -40.19 27.81
CA GLN A 175 31.75 -40.11 29.27
C GLN A 175 31.52 -38.69 29.87
N TYR A 176 30.57 -38.43 30.78
CA TYR A 176 29.97 -39.22 31.87
C TYR A 176 28.51 -38.79 32.10
#